data_AF-A0AAD1Z012-F1
#
_entry.id   AF-A0AAD1Z012-F1
#
_cell.length_a   1.000
_cell.length_b   1.000
_cell.length_c   1.000
_cell.angle_alpha   90.00
_cell.angle_beta   90.00
_cell.angle_gamma   90.00
#
_symmetry.space_group_name_H-M   'P 1'
#
loop_
_entity.id
_entity.type
_entity.pdbx_description
1 polymer ?
#
loop_
_entity_poly.entity_id
_entity_poly.type
_entity_poly.pdbx_seq_one_letter_code
_entity_poly.pdbx_strand_id
1 'polypeptide(L)'
;MTPIQAAFAVVNKNLRPAIPDDCPLAMRALIDQCWSVQPDKRPEFWQIVKVLEQFESSLARDGTLNLIQNPTCQDNKGLRHWIQKLAPLHHNTSSIPKPKFS
;
A
#
# COMPACT_ATOMS: atom_id res chain seq x y z
N MET A 1 -10.26 -18.17 18.49
CA MET A 1 -9.81 -18.73 17.21
C MET A 1 -8.60 -19.61 17.49
N THR A 2 -8.62 -20.87 17.08
CA THR A 2 -7.45 -21.76 17.21
C THR A 2 -6.48 -21.55 16.03
N PRO A 3 -5.19 -21.95 16.14
CA PRO A 3 -4.24 -21.83 15.03
C PRO A 3 -4.72 -22.49 13.73
N ILE A 4 -5.37 -23.65 13.84
CA ILE A 4 -5.95 -24.38 12.70
C ILE A 4 -7.09 -23.57 12.06
N GLN A 5 -7.96 -22.97 12.88
CA GLN A 5 -9.04 -22.12 12.38
C GLN A 5 -8.50 -20.86 11.68
N ALA A 6 -7.40 -20.28 12.20
CA ALA A 6 -6.71 -19.16 11.58
C ALA A 6 -6.15 -19.50 10.21
N ALA A 7 -5.37 -20.59 10.12
CA ALA A 7 -4.83 -21.07 8.85
C ALA A 7 -5.93 -21.36 7.82
N PHE A 8 -7.00 -22.05 8.25
CA PHE A 8 -8.15 -22.33 7.38
C PHE A 8 -8.80 -21.05 6.86
N ALA A 9 -9.04 -20.06 7.73
CA ALA A 9 -9.66 -18.81 7.34
C ALA A 9 -8.78 -17.95 6.42
N VAL A 10 -7.47 -17.92 6.63
CA VAL A 10 -6.51 -17.20 5.78
C VAL A 10 -6.47 -17.79 4.37
N VAL A 11 -6.44 -19.12 4.25
CA VAL A 11 -6.28 -19.84 2.97
C VAL A 11 -7.61 -19.98 2.22
N ASN A 12 -8.69 -20.37 2.90
CA ASN A 12 -9.97 -20.73 2.25
C ASN A 12 -10.94 -19.56 2.16
N LYS A 13 -10.83 -18.56 3.04
CA LYS A 13 -11.75 -17.41 3.09
C LYS A 13 -11.06 -16.09 2.78
N ASN A 14 -9.76 -16.11 2.45
CA ASN A 14 -8.93 -14.92 2.26
C ASN A 14 -9.05 -13.89 3.40
N LEU A 15 -9.31 -14.33 4.64
CA LEU A 15 -9.44 -13.40 5.75
C LEU A 15 -8.10 -12.77 6.07
N ARG A 16 -8.14 -11.46 6.31
CA ARG A 16 -7.05 -10.64 6.83
C ARG A 16 -7.61 -9.77 7.97
N PRO A 17 -6.82 -9.45 9.00
CA PRO A 17 -7.22 -8.47 10.00
C PRO A 17 -7.67 -7.15 9.34
N ALA A 18 -8.66 -6.49 9.93
CA ALA A 18 -9.02 -5.13 9.50
C ALA A 18 -7.85 -4.18 9.82
N ILE A 19 -7.48 -3.35 8.86
CA ILE A 19 -6.52 -2.27 9.09
C ILE A 19 -7.28 -1.10 9.73
N PRO A 20 -6.85 -0.59 10.91
CA PRO A 20 -7.47 0.53 11.60
C PRO A 20 -7.60 1.79 10.72
N ASP A 21 -8.67 2.57 10.91
CA ASP A 21 -8.95 3.77 10.09
C ASP A 21 -7.93 4.90 10.28
N ASP A 22 -7.26 4.93 11.43
CA ASP A 22 -6.16 5.84 11.75
C ASP A 22 -4.81 5.40 11.15
N CYS A 23 -4.75 4.23 10.50
CA CYS A 23 -3.56 3.77 9.81
C CYS A 23 -3.23 4.69 8.62
N PRO A 24 -2.02 5.29 8.57
CA PRO A 24 -1.61 6.16 7.48
C PRO A 24 -1.72 5.48 6.12
N LEU A 25 -2.23 6.20 5.12
CA LEU A 25 -2.51 5.65 3.79
C LEU A 25 -1.30 4.93 3.16
N ALA A 26 -0.09 5.46 3.35
CA ALA A 26 1.13 4.84 2.84
C ALA A 26 1.42 3.48 3.53
N MET A 27 1.20 3.38 4.84
CA MET A 27 1.36 2.13 5.58
C MET A 27 0.29 1.10 5.18
N ARG A 28 -0.98 1.54 5.07
CA ARG A 28 -2.08 0.71 4.58
C ARG A 28 -1.76 0.10 3.21
N ALA A 29 -1.27 0.91 2.28
CA ALA A 29 -0.88 0.44 0.95
C ALA A 29 0.24 -0.61 1.00
N LEU A 30 1.25 -0.42 1.87
CA LEU A 30 2.31 -1.41 2.05
C LEU A 30 1.77 -2.73 2.61
N ILE A 31 0.93 -2.68 3.65
CA ILE A 31 0.28 -3.85 4.25
C ILE A 31 -0.52 -4.62 3.18
N ASP A 32 -1.33 -3.90 2.38
CA ASP A 32 -2.15 -4.47 1.32
C ASP A 32 -1.36 -5.21 0.25
N GLN A 33 -0.16 -4.74 -0.09
CA GLN A 33 0.70 -5.44 -1.03
C GLN A 33 1.39 -6.65 -0.39
N CYS A 34 1.89 -6.53 0.85
CA CYS A 34 2.57 -7.62 1.57
C CYS A 34 1.71 -8.89 1.68
N TRP A 35 0.40 -8.74 1.89
CA TRP A 35 -0.51 -9.87 2.05
C TRP A 35 -1.43 -10.12 0.85
N SER A 36 -1.06 -9.62 -0.34
CA SER A 36 -1.83 -9.79 -1.57
C SER A 36 -2.19 -11.25 -1.81
N VAL A 37 -3.43 -11.47 -2.28
CA VAL A 37 -3.93 -12.81 -2.68
C VAL A 37 -3.08 -13.37 -3.83
N GLN A 38 -2.63 -12.51 -4.73
CA GLN A 38 -1.75 -12.86 -5.85
C GLN A 38 -0.28 -12.82 -5.39
N PRO A 39 0.44 -13.96 -5.34
CA PRO A 39 1.81 -14.01 -4.82
C PRO A 39 2.79 -13.12 -5.59
N ASP A 40 2.61 -13.00 -6.91
CA ASP A 40 3.40 -12.15 -7.82
C ASP A 40 3.26 -10.65 -7.56
N LYS A 41 2.22 -10.23 -6.83
CA LYS A 41 2.01 -8.84 -6.41
C LYS A 41 2.68 -8.53 -5.08
N ARG A 42 3.17 -9.52 -4.34
CA ARG A 42 3.82 -9.29 -3.05
C ARG A 42 5.22 -8.72 -3.29
N PRO A 43 5.64 -7.71 -2.54
CA PRO A 43 7.00 -7.20 -2.64
C PRO A 43 8.02 -8.25 -2.21
N GLU A 44 9.17 -8.18 -2.87
CA GLU A 44 10.38 -8.79 -2.35
C GLU A 44 10.84 -8.06 -1.09
N PHE A 45 11.54 -8.77 -0.20
CA PHE A 45 11.91 -8.23 1.09
C PHE A 45 12.72 -6.92 1.00
N TRP A 46 13.64 -6.82 0.01
CA TRP A 46 14.43 -5.61 -0.20
C TRP A 46 13.57 -4.39 -0.60
N GLN A 47 12.42 -4.61 -1.27
CA GLN A 47 11.49 -3.54 -1.62
C GLN A 47 10.77 -3.02 -0.37
N ILE A 48 10.41 -3.93 0.55
CA ILE A 48 9.79 -3.59 1.85
C ILE A 48 10.75 -2.72 2.66
N VAL A 49 11.99 -3.17 2.83
CA VAL A 49 13.03 -2.42 3.58
C VAL A 49 13.17 -1.01 3.02
N LYS A 50 13.28 -0.88 1.69
CA LYS A 50 13.44 0.43 1.05
C LYS A 50 12.25 1.37 1.27
N VAL A 51 11.02 0.85 1.30
CA VAL A 51 9.83 1.67 1.64
C VAL A 51 9.86 2.08 3.11
N LEU A 52 10.24 1.18 4.02
CA LEU A 52 10.31 1.48 5.45
C LEU A 52 11.40 2.53 5.76
N GLU A 53 12.55 2.47 5.11
CA GLU A 53 13.60 3.51 5.21
C GLU A 53 13.10 4.89 4.73
N GLN A 54 12.26 4.91 3.68
CA GLN A 54 11.63 6.15 3.20
C GLN A 54 10.60 6.70 4.19
N PHE A 55 9.85 5.82 4.84
CA PHE A 55 8.90 6.18 5.89
C PHE A 55 9.62 6.80 7.08
N GLU A 56 10.70 6.19 7.54
CA GLU A 56 11.53 6.72 8.61
C GLU A 56 12.09 8.11 8.25
N SER A 57 12.62 8.26 7.04
CA SER A 57 13.16 9.54 6.55
C SER A 57 12.09 10.63 6.46
N SER A 58 10.87 10.30 6.03
CA SER A 58 9.76 11.25 5.92
C SER A 58 9.27 11.68 7.30
N LEU A 59 9.05 10.70 8.20
CA LEU A 59 8.71 10.96 9.60
C LEU A 59 9.72 11.88 10.28
N ALA A 60 11.02 11.66 10.07
CA ALA A 60 12.06 12.51 10.65
C ALA A 60 12.07 13.95 10.10
N ARG A 61 11.65 14.15 8.84
CA ARG A 61 11.71 15.45 8.16
C ARG A 61 10.46 16.29 8.38
N ASP A 62 9.28 15.72 8.19
CA ASP A 62 8.01 16.45 8.15
C ASP A 62 6.93 15.85 9.08
N GLY A 63 7.26 14.79 9.83
CA GLY A 63 6.34 14.14 10.76
C GLY A 63 5.23 13.34 10.07
N THR A 64 5.32 13.12 8.76
CA THR A 64 4.28 12.45 7.98
C THR A 64 4.78 11.17 7.30
N LEU A 65 3.89 10.17 7.23
CA LEU A 65 4.12 8.94 6.48
C LEU A 65 3.69 9.13 5.02
N ASN A 66 4.53 9.82 4.25
CA ASN A 66 4.33 10.04 2.83
C ASN A 66 5.18 9.10 1.98
N LEU A 67 4.60 8.59 0.89
CA LEU A 67 5.34 7.87 -0.15
C LEU A 67 6.02 8.93 -1.04
N ILE A 68 7.28 9.27 -0.78
CA ILE A 68 7.98 10.28 -1.59
C ILE A 68 8.07 9.78 -3.04
N GLN A 69 7.50 10.55 -3.98
CA GLN A 69 7.39 10.21 -5.41
C GLN A 69 8.73 10.12 -6.17
N ASN A 70 9.87 10.29 -5.50
CA ASN A 70 11.18 10.18 -6.13
C ASN A 70 12.23 9.63 -5.15
N PRO A 71 12.51 8.32 -5.16
CA PRO A 71 13.71 7.77 -4.55
C PRO A 71 14.91 8.25 -5.39
N THR A 72 15.62 9.27 -4.95
CA THR A 72 16.97 9.57 -5.45
C THR A 72 17.95 8.64 -4.74
N CYS A 73 18.03 7.40 -5.19
CA CYS A 73 19.29 6.67 -5.23
C CYS A 73 19.15 5.47 -6.16
N GLN A 74 20.13 5.38 -7.05
CA GLN A 74 20.21 4.55 -8.24
C GLN A 74 20.06 3.08 -7.85
N ASP A 75 18.90 2.49 -8.13
CA ASP A 75 18.82 1.13 -8.66
C ASP A 75 17.37 0.75 -8.97
N ASN A 76 17.22 0.16 -10.16
CA ASN A 76 16.11 -0.66 -10.65
C ASN A 76 14.82 0.09 -11.03
N LYS A 77 14.62 0.26 -12.35
CA LYS A 77 13.35 0.70 -12.98
C LYS A 77 12.11 -0.01 -12.40
N GLY A 78 12.27 -1.27 -11.99
CA GLY A 78 11.21 -2.08 -11.36
C GLY A 78 10.71 -1.54 -10.02
N LEU A 79 11.59 -0.95 -9.19
CA LEU A 79 11.17 -0.38 -7.92
C LEU A 79 10.34 0.89 -8.11
N ARG A 80 10.75 1.78 -9.04
CA ARG A 80 9.96 3.00 -9.32
C ARG A 80 8.56 2.63 -9.80
N HIS A 81 8.46 1.66 -10.70
CA HIS A 81 7.18 1.13 -11.16
C HIS A 81 6.36 0.51 -10.02
N TRP A 82 7.00 -0.23 -9.11
CA TRP A 82 6.32 -0.84 -7.98
C TRP A 82 5.84 0.18 -6.93
N ILE A 83 6.67 1.18 -6.59
CA ILE A 83 6.30 2.29 -5.71
C ILE A 83 5.17 3.13 -6.32
N GLN A 84 5.16 3.35 -7.62
CA GLN A 84 4.05 4.02 -8.30
C GLN A 84 2.73 3.25 -8.18
N LYS A 85 2.79 1.92 -8.01
CA LYS A 85 1.62 1.06 -7.77
C LYS A 85 1.09 1.14 -6.33
N LEU A 86 1.86 1.72 -5.40
CA LEU A 86 1.42 2.04 -4.02
C LEU A 86 0.67 3.37 -3.93
N ALA A 87 0.66 4.19 -4.99
CA ALA A 87 -0.10 5.44 -4.98
C ALA A 87 -1.60 5.15 -4.79
N PRO A 88 -2.36 6.03 -4.11
CA PRO A 88 -3.78 5.82 -3.92
C PRO A 88 -4.44 5.63 -5.28
N LEU A 89 -5.15 4.50 -5.45
CA LEU A 89 -6.16 4.39 -6.48
C LEU A 89 -7.02 5.65 -6.37
N HIS A 90 -6.99 6.48 -7.40
CA HIS A 90 -7.97 7.52 -7.60
C HIS A 90 -9.33 6.83 -7.47
N HIS A 91 -10.04 7.09 -6.37
CA HIS A 91 -11.44 6.71 -6.30
C HIS A 91 -12.09 7.28 -7.56
N ASN A 92 -12.68 6.41 -8.36
CA ASN A 92 -13.34 6.80 -9.58
C ASN A 92 -14.64 7.52 -9.19
N THR A 93 -14.59 8.80 -8.85
CA THR A 93 -15.78 9.67 -8.84
C THR A 93 -16.13 10.00 -10.28
N SER A 94 -16.69 9.04 -11.00
CA SER A 94 -17.40 9.29 -12.25
C SER A 94 -18.89 9.04 -12.06
N SER A 95 -19.57 10.00 -11.42
CA SER A 95 -20.97 10.36 -11.74
C SER A 95 -21.48 11.47 -10.82
N ILE A 96 -21.07 12.72 -11.07
CA ILE A 96 -21.92 13.88 -10.78
C ILE A 96 -22.18 14.57 -12.12
N PRO A 97 -23.42 14.56 -12.66
CA PRO A 97 -23.73 15.32 -13.86
C PRO A 97 -23.68 16.81 -13.54
N LYS A 98 -22.95 17.57 -14.36
CA LYS A 98 -22.93 19.05 -14.29
C LYS A 98 -24.34 19.61 -14.49
N PRO A 99 -24.76 20.64 -13.74
CA PRO A 99 -26.00 21.35 -14.03
C PRO A 99 -25.84 22.10 -15.35
N LYS A 100 -26.78 21.87 -16.29
CA LYS A 100 -26.93 22.70 -17.47
C LYS A 100 -27.74 23.93 -17.05
N PHE A 101 -27.12 25.10 -17.07
CA PHE A 101 -27.86 26.35 -17.09
C PHE A 101 -28.43 26.52 -18.49
N SER A 102 -29.75 26.61 -18.58
CA SER A 102 -30.48 27.14 -19.73
C SER A 102 -30.94 28.55 -19.43
#